data_AF-A0A315R369-F1
#
_entry.id   AF-A0A315R369-F1
#
_cell.length_a   1.000
_cell.length_b   1.000
_cell.length_c   1.000
_cell.angle_alpha   90.00
_cell.angle_beta   90.00
_cell.angle_gamma   90.00
#
_symmetry.space_group_name_H-M   'P 1'
#
loop_
_entity.id
_entity.type
_entity.pdbx_description
1 polymer ?
#
loop_
_entity_poly.entity_id
_entity_poly.type
_entity_poly.pdbx_seq_one_letter_code
_entity_poly.pdbx_strand_id
1 'polypeptide(L)'
;MAKSKLWGGRFEANTSELMDQFNASLPFDINLMEYDIEGSLAHVKMLGKQEILTAAEVEKITEGLKAVKKDLEAELEAGTFDFKEAEDIHSLVEARLTAKIGAVGGKLHTGRSRNDQVAVDMRLYLRDQTEQIMEMILKFMQVLLELAEEHAETVMPGYTHLQRAQALTFGHHLLAYYFKLKRDYQRFQDALKRINVSPLGSGALAGSSFNLDRDFTAQELGFERACENSMDGVSDRDFVLEFLSVASNLMLHLSRLSEEVILWNSKEFSFIELADQYTTGSSIMPQKKNPDLAELVRGKTGRVIGSLNQLMLTIKGLPLAYNKDLQEDKEGLFDSVDTLKVILELYPEMLKTMTVKKEAMQQAAATGFLNATELADFLAENGIPFRQAHQIVGEAVLFASQKQKELDQLEQPEWEEILGDYLKVDADKLKEKLSVEAAVNSHATKGGPAFEESKRVIKEERKFLAQK
;
A
#
# COMPACT_ATOMS: atom_id res chain seq x y z
N MET A 1 6.48 -28.76 30.28
CA MET A 1 7.54 -29.47 29.53
C MET A 1 8.72 -28.51 29.41
N ALA A 2 9.96 -28.99 29.38
CA ALA A 2 11.11 -28.10 29.21
C ALA A 2 11.02 -27.45 27.82
N LYS A 3 11.03 -26.11 27.74
CA LYS A 3 11.06 -25.38 26.47
C LYS A 3 12.28 -25.85 25.67
N SER A 4 12.09 -26.19 24.40
CA SER A 4 13.22 -26.48 23.51
C SER A 4 14.05 -25.22 23.32
N LYS A 5 15.34 -25.28 23.69
CA LYS A 5 16.32 -24.23 23.44
C LYS A 5 17.51 -24.83 22.70
N LEU A 6 17.93 -24.16 21.62
CA LEU A 6 19.13 -24.55 20.85
C LEU A 6 20.46 -24.17 21.53
N TRP A 7 20.37 -23.54 22.71
CA TRP A 7 21.51 -23.06 23.49
C TRP A 7 21.26 -23.36 24.98
N GLY A 8 22.34 -23.59 25.74
CA GLY A 8 22.19 -23.92 27.17
C GLY A 8 23.40 -24.58 27.80
N GLY A 9 24.27 -25.24 27.02
CA GLY A 9 25.43 -25.97 27.54
C GLY A 9 26.48 -25.16 28.31
N ARG A 10 26.39 -23.83 28.30
CA ARG A 10 27.26 -22.90 29.05
C ARG A 10 26.62 -22.37 30.34
N PHE A 11 25.33 -22.58 30.57
CA PHE A 11 24.60 -21.94 31.67
C PHE A 11 24.56 -22.84 32.91
N GLU A 12 24.91 -22.28 34.07
CA GLU A 12 24.88 -22.98 35.37
C GLU A 12 23.50 -22.97 36.03
N ALA A 13 22.59 -22.10 35.56
CA ALA A 13 21.23 -21.95 36.07
C ALA A 13 20.23 -21.77 34.93
N ASN A 14 18.98 -22.15 35.17
CA ASN A 14 17.88 -21.90 34.25
C ASN A 14 17.53 -20.40 34.23
N THR A 15 17.07 -19.93 33.09
CA THR A 15 16.42 -18.62 32.93
C THR A 15 15.15 -18.53 33.78
N SER A 16 14.81 -17.31 34.21
CA SER A 16 13.54 -17.08 34.89
C SER A 16 12.38 -17.19 33.91
N GLU A 17 11.20 -17.56 34.40
CA GLU A 17 10.00 -17.72 33.56
C GLU A 17 9.64 -16.40 32.85
N LEU A 18 9.75 -15.27 33.53
CA LEU A 18 9.49 -13.95 32.94
C LEU A 18 10.48 -13.63 31.81
N MET A 19 11.76 -13.96 31.97
CA MET A 19 12.75 -13.77 30.91
C MET A 19 12.43 -14.67 29.70
N ASP A 20 12.00 -15.90 29.94
CA ASP A 20 11.61 -16.83 28.88
C ASP A 20 10.32 -16.44 28.17
N GLN A 21 9.43 -15.69 28.81
CA GLN A 21 8.25 -15.11 28.17
C GLN A 21 8.63 -13.87 27.36
N PHE A 22 9.48 -13.00 27.91
CA PHE A 22 9.92 -11.76 27.27
C PHE A 22 10.79 -11.99 26.03
N ASN A 23 11.60 -13.05 26.03
CA ASN A 23 12.50 -13.37 24.92
C ASN A 23 11.85 -14.23 23.81
N ALA A 24 10.71 -14.89 24.10
CA ALA A 24 10.08 -15.78 23.13
C ALA A 24 9.49 -15.02 21.95
N SER A 25 9.69 -15.56 20.74
CA SER A 25 9.12 -15.04 19.49
C SER A 25 8.12 -15.96 18.83
N LEU A 26 7.99 -17.22 19.29
CA LEU A 26 7.06 -18.20 18.72
C LEU A 26 5.62 -17.68 18.47
N PRO A 27 5.02 -16.86 19.37
CA PRO A 27 3.68 -16.32 19.15
C PRO A 27 3.50 -15.48 17.87
N PHE A 28 4.56 -14.92 17.32
CA PHE A 28 4.51 -14.09 16.12
C PHE A 28 5.41 -14.58 14.97
N ASP A 29 6.54 -15.24 15.27
CA ASP A 29 7.44 -15.77 14.24
C ASP A 29 6.93 -17.09 13.61
N ILE A 30 5.83 -17.65 14.11
CA ILE A 30 5.10 -18.74 13.44
C ILE A 30 4.74 -18.38 11.98
N ASN A 31 4.57 -17.08 11.69
CA ASN A 31 4.37 -16.55 10.34
C ASN A 31 5.55 -16.84 9.39
N LEU A 32 6.72 -17.19 9.93
CA LEU A 32 7.92 -17.55 9.20
C LEU A 32 8.07 -19.07 9.00
N MET A 33 7.18 -19.91 9.54
CA MET A 33 7.30 -21.38 9.49
C MET A 33 7.54 -21.92 8.09
N GLU A 34 6.77 -21.46 7.10
CA GLU A 34 6.91 -21.94 5.73
C GLU A 34 8.29 -21.61 5.15
N TYR A 35 8.76 -20.39 5.40
CA TYR A 35 10.03 -19.87 4.89
C TYR A 35 11.23 -20.48 5.61
N ASP A 36 11.14 -20.76 6.92
CA ASP A 36 12.17 -21.47 7.68
C ASP A 36 12.39 -22.89 7.14
N ILE A 37 11.28 -23.58 6.82
CA ILE A 37 11.34 -24.93 6.25
C ILE A 37 11.88 -24.88 4.82
N GLU A 38 11.45 -23.92 4.00
CA GLU A 38 11.96 -23.72 2.64
C GLU A 38 13.47 -23.43 2.64
N GLY A 39 13.91 -22.47 3.45
CA GLY A 39 15.33 -22.13 3.65
C GLY A 39 16.14 -23.33 4.15
N SER A 40 15.58 -24.12 5.07
CA SER A 40 16.20 -25.35 5.57
C SER A 40 16.32 -26.44 4.50
N LEU A 41 15.33 -26.60 3.64
CA LEU A 41 15.38 -27.54 2.51
C LEU A 41 16.49 -27.15 1.51
N ALA A 42 16.57 -25.86 1.15
CA ALA A 42 17.62 -25.36 0.26
C ALA A 42 19.02 -25.51 0.88
N HIS A 43 19.15 -25.26 2.18
CA HIS A 43 20.41 -25.45 2.91
C HIS A 43 20.85 -26.91 2.90
N VAL A 44 19.96 -27.85 3.20
CA VAL A 44 20.27 -29.29 3.21
C VAL A 44 20.67 -29.81 1.83
N LYS A 45 19.98 -29.34 0.79
CA LYS A 45 20.34 -29.65 -0.60
C LYS A 45 21.76 -29.18 -0.94
N MET A 46 22.13 -27.98 -0.50
CA MET A 46 23.47 -27.42 -0.68
C MET A 46 24.52 -28.21 0.11
N LEU A 47 24.24 -28.58 1.37
CA LEU A 47 25.14 -29.41 2.17
C LEU A 47 25.41 -30.77 1.50
N GLY A 48 24.40 -31.37 0.88
CA GLY A 48 24.54 -32.58 0.08
C GLY A 48 25.42 -32.38 -1.16
N LYS A 49 25.20 -31.28 -1.90
CA LYS A 49 26.00 -30.91 -3.08
C LYS A 49 27.49 -30.71 -2.74
N GLN A 50 27.77 -30.18 -1.55
CA GLN A 50 29.13 -29.94 -1.05
C GLN A 50 29.72 -31.16 -0.30
N GLU A 51 29.04 -32.32 -0.35
CA GLU A 51 29.45 -33.56 0.30
C GLU A 51 29.66 -33.44 1.82
N ILE A 52 29.06 -32.42 2.45
CA ILE A 52 29.04 -32.23 3.90
C ILE A 52 28.08 -33.23 4.55
N LEU A 53 27.00 -33.57 3.84
CA LEU A 53 26.04 -34.62 4.20
C LEU A 53 26.03 -35.71 3.14
N THR A 54 25.85 -36.96 3.58
CA THR A 54 25.64 -38.07 2.66
C THR A 54 24.26 -38.00 2.01
N ALA A 55 24.07 -38.62 0.84
CA ALA A 55 22.78 -38.63 0.14
C ALA A 55 21.63 -39.18 1.03
N ALA A 56 21.91 -40.22 1.82
CA ALA A 56 20.93 -40.79 2.75
C ALA A 56 20.55 -39.83 3.89
N GLU A 57 21.49 -39.01 4.37
CA GLU A 57 21.21 -37.99 5.39
C GLU A 57 20.39 -36.83 4.81
N VAL A 58 20.72 -36.39 3.58
CA VAL A 58 19.98 -35.37 2.85
C VAL A 58 18.52 -35.79 2.65
N GLU A 59 18.28 -37.01 2.17
CA GLU A 59 16.94 -37.57 1.98
C GLU A 59 16.19 -37.62 3.32
N LYS A 60 16.81 -38.18 4.36
CA LYS A 60 16.19 -38.31 5.68
C LYS A 60 15.81 -36.96 6.29
N ILE A 61 16.66 -35.95 6.19
CA ILE A 61 16.37 -34.60 6.70
C ILE A 61 15.27 -33.95 5.86
N THR A 62 15.32 -34.09 4.54
CA THR A 62 14.31 -33.53 3.62
C THR A 62 12.92 -34.08 3.91
N GLU A 63 12.78 -35.40 4.04
CA GLU A 63 11.50 -36.04 4.39
C GLU A 63 11.04 -35.64 5.79
N GLY A 64 11.98 -35.57 6.75
CA GLY A 64 11.72 -35.10 8.11
C GLY A 64 11.14 -33.69 8.14
N LEU A 65 11.75 -32.74 7.42
CA LEU A 65 11.29 -31.34 7.33
C LEU A 65 9.89 -31.24 6.72
N LYS A 66 9.61 -32.00 5.64
CA LYS A 66 8.27 -32.06 5.04
C LYS A 66 7.23 -32.61 6.00
N ALA A 67 7.58 -33.63 6.80
CA ALA A 67 6.70 -34.16 7.82
C ALA A 67 6.45 -33.16 8.96
N VAL A 68 7.49 -32.41 9.39
CA VAL A 68 7.33 -31.33 10.38
C VAL A 68 6.40 -30.24 9.85
N LYS A 69 6.57 -29.80 8.59
CA LYS A 69 5.67 -28.81 7.96
C LYS A 69 4.22 -29.26 8.04
N LYS A 70 3.94 -30.49 7.59
CA LYS A 70 2.59 -31.05 7.56
C LYS A 70 1.96 -31.13 8.96
N ASP A 71 2.72 -31.52 9.97
CA ASP A 71 2.21 -31.60 11.34
C ASP A 71 1.86 -30.21 11.89
N LEU A 72 2.74 -29.23 11.67
CA LEU A 72 2.51 -27.85 12.11
C LEU A 72 1.29 -27.23 11.41
N GLU A 73 1.15 -27.42 10.10
CA GLU A 73 -0.03 -26.96 9.33
C GLU A 73 -1.32 -27.57 9.89
N ALA A 74 -1.33 -28.88 10.15
CA ALA A 74 -2.50 -29.57 10.70
C ALA A 74 -2.87 -29.07 12.12
N GLU A 75 -1.88 -28.79 12.97
CA GLU A 75 -2.10 -28.26 14.31
C GLU A 75 -2.63 -26.82 14.30
N LEU A 76 -2.13 -25.98 13.39
CA LEU A 76 -2.61 -24.62 13.20
C LEU A 76 -4.06 -24.62 12.67
N GLU A 77 -4.36 -25.44 11.68
CA GLU A 77 -5.72 -25.60 11.14
C GLU A 77 -6.70 -26.13 12.20
N ALA A 78 -6.26 -27.09 13.02
CA ALA A 78 -7.08 -27.64 14.10
C ALA A 78 -7.18 -26.74 15.35
N GLY A 79 -6.39 -25.66 15.43
CA GLY A 79 -6.31 -24.79 16.62
C GLY A 79 -5.70 -25.48 17.84
N THR A 80 -4.90 -26.53 17.65
CA THR A 80 -4.27 -27.32 18.73
C THR A 80 -2.80 -26.99 18.96
N PHE A 81 -2.25 -26.03 18.20
CA PHE A 81 -0.85 -25.62 18.29
C PHE A 81 -0.52 -24.97 19.65
N ASP A 82 0.59 -25.38 20.29
CA ASP A 82 1.08 -24.80 21.55
C ASP A 82 2.18 -23.75 21.28
N PHE A 83 1.80 -22.48 21.35
CA PHE A 83 2.72 -21.33 21.21
C PHE A 83 3.79 -21.22 22.32
N LYS A 84 3.83 -22.13 23.29
CA LYS A 84 4.83 -22.17 24.37
C LYS A 84 5.82 -23.33 24.22
N GLU A 85 5.72 -24.15 23.17
CA GLU A 85 6.55 -25.34 22.97
C GLU A 85 8.04 -25.03 22.82
N ALA A 86 8.37 -23.91 22.17
CA ALA A 86 9.74 -23.47 21.91
C ALA A 86 9.93 -21.97 22.15
N GLU A 87 11.19 -21.51 22.11
CA GLU A 87 11.54 -20.08 22.14
C GLU A 87 11.09 -19.35 20.86
N ASP A 88 11.41 -19.95 19.71
CA ASP A 88 11.25 -19.39 18.37
C ASP A 88 10.89 -20.53 17.39
N ILE A 89 10.43 -20.16 16.18
CA ILE A 89 10.10 -21.12 15.13
C ILE A 89 11.28 -22.02 14.74
N HIS A 90 12.50 -21.48 14.75
CA HIS A 90 13.72 -22.22 14.38
C HIS A 90 14.01 -23.37 15.35
N SER A 91 13.91 -23.10 16.65
CA SER A 91 14.10 -24.08 17.73
C SER A 91 13.00 -25.13 17.74
N LEU A 92 11.78 -24.75 17.35
CA LEU A 92 10.66 -25.66 17.21
C LEU A 92 10.90 -26.66 16.07
N VAL A 93 11.23 -26.16 14.87
CA VAL A 93 11.46 -26.98 13.68
C VAL A 93 12.61 -27.96 13.92
N GLU A 94 13.73 -27.50 14.47
CA GLU A 94 14.89 -28.35 14.75
C GLU A 94 14.58 -29.42 15.81
N ALA A 95 13.84 -29.07 16.86
CA ALA A 95 13.43 -30.03 17.90
C ALA A 95 12.49 -31.10 17.37
N ARG A 96 11.45 -30.69 16.62
CA ARG A 96 10.48 -31.63 16.02
C ARG A 96 11.14 -32.51 14.96
N LEU A 97 12.05 -31.96 14.16
CA LEU A 97 12.86 -32.73 13.22
C LEU A 97 13.69 -33.78 13.95
N THR A 98 14.45 -33.38 14.97
CA THR A 98 15.30 -34.29 15.75
C THR A 98 14.48 -35.39 16.43
N ALA A 99 13.30 -35.06 16.97
CA ALA A 99 12.39 -36.04 17.55
C ALA A 99 11.93 -37.09 16.52
N LYS A 100 11.76 -36.70 15.25
CA LYS A 100 11.32 -37.60 14.16
C LYS A 100 12.45 -38.47 13.60
N ILE A 101 13.62 -37.90 13.36
CA ILE A 101 14.69 -38.57 12.59
C ILE A 101 15.95 -38.89 13.40
N GLY A 102 15.95 -38.59 14.69
CA GLY A 102 17.04 -38.81 15.63
C GLY A 102 18.21 -37.84 15.40
N ALA A 103 19.40 -38.26 15.84
CA ALA A 103 20.62 -37.42 15.85
C ALA A 103 21.02 -36.83 14.49
N VAL A 104 20.56 -37.41 13.38
CA VAL A 104 20.80 -36.87 12.03
C VAL A 104 20.14 -35.48 11.88
N GLY A 105 19.04 -35.20 12.56
CA GLY A 105 18.38 -33.89 12.55
C GLY A 105 19.29 -32.75 13.01
N GLY A 106 20.15 -33.01 14.01
CA GLY A 106 21.13 -32.02 14.49
C GLY A 106 22.21 -31.65 13.47
N LYS A 107 22.33 -32.37 12.36
CA LYS A 107 23.25 -32.01 11.26
C LYS A 107 22.69 -30.90 10.37
N LEU A 108 21.39 -30.58 10.44
CA LEU A 108 20.76 -29.48 9.68
C LEU A 108 21.46 -28.14 9.91
N HIS A 109 21.87 -27.87 11.15
CA HIS A 109 22.47 -26.59 11.53
C HIS A 109 23.94 -26.42 11.07
N THR A 110 24.53 -27.43 10.42
CA THR A 110 25.94 -27.40 10.01
C THR A 110 26.20 -26.22 9.07
N GLY A 111 27.16 -25.37 9.43
CA GLY A 111 27.56 -24.20 8.63
C GLY A 111 26.58 -23.03 8.64
N ARG A 112 25.50 -23.07 9.43
CA ARG A 112 24.46 -22.04 9.53
C ARG A 112 24.41 -21.42 10.93
N SER A 113 23.78 -20.26 11.06
CA SER A 113 23.45 -19.63 12.33
C SER A 113 21.97 -19.25 12.36
N ARG A 114 21.43 -18.94 13.54
CA ARG A 114 20.12 -18.29 13.63
C ARG A 114 20.11 -16.90 12.98
N ASN A 115 21.26 -16.21 12.98
CA ASN A 115 21.34 -14.83 12.49
C ASN A 115 21.11 -14.74 10.97
N ASP A 116 21.74 -15.61 10.19
CA ASP A 116 21.52 -15.66 8.74
C ASP A 116 20.25 -16.43 8.36
N GLN A 117 19.82 -17.40 9.18
CA GLN A 117 18.54 -18.10 9.04
C GLN A 117 17.34 -17.15 9.15
N VAL A 118 17.21 -16.41 10.26
CA VAL A 118 16.08 -15.47 10.42
C VAL A 118 16.12 -14.35 9.36
N ALA A 119 17.31 -13.93 8.92
CA ALA A 119 17.44 -12.93 7.88
C ALA A 119 16.96 -13.43 6.51
N VAL A 120 17.21 -14.71 6.16
CA VAL A 120 16.69 -15.28 4.91
C VAL A 120 15.19 -15.50 4.98
N ASP A 121 14.66 -16.00 6.12
CA ASP A 121 13.23 -16.23 6.30
C ASP A 121 12.43 -14.93 6.15
N MET A 122 12.92 -13.85 6.78
CA MET A 122 12.30 -12.52 6.69
C MET A 122 12.30 -11.97 5.27
N ARG A 123 13.37 -12.22 4.49
CA ARG A 123 13.45 -11.74 3.10
C ARG A 123 12.57 -12.55 2.17
N LEU A 124 12.46 -13.87 2.37
CA LEU A 124 11.51 -14.71 1.64
C LEU A 124 10.07 -14.27 1.96
N TYR A 125 9.72 -14.15 3.24
CA TYR A 125 8.42 -13.64 3.68
C TYR A 125 8.11 -12.30 3.01
N LEU A 126 9.02 -11.33 3.13
CA LEU A 126 8.74 -9.99 2.67
C LEU A 126 8.69 -9.88 1.15
N ARG A 127 9.44 -10.71 0.42
CA ARG A 127 9.35 -10.82 -1.04
C ARG A 127 7.93 -11.24 -1.43
N ASP A 128 7.46 -12.36 -0.88
CA ASP A 128 6.17 -12.94 -1.22
C ASP A 128 5.01 -12.01 -0.82
N GLN A 129 5.10 -11.37 0.36
CA GLN A 129 4.08 -10.39 0.77
C GLN A 129 4.11 -9.12 -0.10
N THR A 130 5.29 -8.67 -0.53
CA THR A 130 5.42 -7.51 -1.42
C THR A 130 4.80 -7.79 -2.78
N GLU A 131 5.03 -8.98 -3.35
CA GLU A 131 4.43 -9.41 -4.61
C GLU A 131 2.90 -9.47 -4.52
N GLN A 132 2.36 -10.08 -3.46
CA GLN A 132 0.91 -10.12 -3.23
C GLN A 132 0.32 -8.71 -3.08
N ILE A 133 0.95 -7.83 -2.31
CA ILE A 133 0.51 -6.44 -2.14
C ILE A 133 0.54 -5.70 -3.48
N MET A 134 1.56 -5.91 -4.31
CA MET A 134 1.65 -5.33 -5.65
C MET A 134 0.50 -5.78 -6.54
N GLU A 135 0.12 -7.06 -6.53
CA GLU A 135 -1.04 -7.55 -7.25
C GLU A 135 -2.35 -6.91 -6.77
N MET A 136 -2.51 -6.76 -5.46
CA MET A 136 -3.70 -6.13 -4.87
C MET A 136 -3.77 -4.63 -5.22
N ILE A 137 -2.64 -3.92 -5.28
CA ILE A 137 -2.56 -2.55 -5.78
C ILE A 137 -2.97 -2.49 -7.25
N LEU A 138 -2.52 -3.42 -8.10
CA LEU A 138 -2.93 -3.47 -9.52
C LEU A 138 -4.45 -3.68 -9.67
N LYS A 139 -5.04 -4.58 -8.87
CA LYS A 139 -6.50 -4.79 -8.83
C LYS A 139 -7.23 -3.51 -8.42
N PHE A 140 -6.73 -2.79 -7.42
CA PHE A 140 -7.32 -1.52 -7.01
C PHE A 140 -7.16 -0.44 -8.10
N MET A 141 -5.99 -0.34 -8.73
CA MET A 141 -5.78 0.54 -9.88
C MET A 141 -6.76 0.25 -11.02
N GLN A 142 -7.03 -1.02 -11.30
CA GLN A 142 -8.02 -1.43 -12.30
C GLN A 142 -9.43 -0.91 -11.95
N VAL A 143 -9.87 -1.06 -10.70
CA VAL A 143 -11.19 -0.56 -10.26
C VAL A 143 -11.28 0.96 -10.37
N LEU A 144 -10.24 1.71 -9.95
CA LEU A 144 -10.24 3.16 -10.11
C LEU A 144 -10.29 3.59 -11.58
N LEU A 145 -9.61 2.86 -12.46
CA LEU A 145 -9.59 3.15 -13.89
C LEU A 145 -10.96 2.87 -14.53
N GLU A 146 -11.63 1.78 -14.14
CA GLU A 146 -12.99 1.45 -14.59
C GLU A 146 -14.01 2.51 -14.15
N LEU A 147 -13.98 2.90 -12.87
CA LEU A 147 -14.82 3.98 -12.36
C LEU A 147 -14.50 5.32 -13.04
N ALA A 148 -13.24 5.59 -13.32
CA ALA A 148 -12.84 6.80 -14.03
C ALA A 148 -13.36 6.82 -15.48
N GLU A 149 -13.44 5.67 -16.13
CA GLU A 149 -14.02 5.54 -17.47
C GLU A 149 -15.53 5.70 -17.46
N GLU A 150 -16.23 5.05 -16.52
CA GLU A 150 -17.67 5.20 -16.34
C GLU A 150 -18.07 6.66 -16.07
N HIS A 151 -17.24 7.38 -15.32
CA HIS A 151 -17.48 8.75 -14.90
C HIS A 151 -16.59 9.79 -15.60
N ALA A 152 -16.07 9.46 -16.78
CA ALA A 152 -15.18 10.32 -17.55
C ALA A 152 -15.82 11.68 -17.90
N GLU A 153 -17.15 11.72 -18.00
CA GLU A 153 -17.96 12.90 -18.35
C GLU A 153 -18.87 13.35 -17.18
N THR A 154 -18.82 12.68 -16.01
CA THR A 154 -19.62 13.11 -14.85
C THR A 154 -18.97 14.34 -14.24
N VAL A 155 -19.54 15.52 -14.45
CA VAL A 155 -18.97 16.78 -13.93
C VAL A 155 -19.20 16.93 -12.42
N MET A 156 -18.19 17.45 -11.73
CA MET A 156 -18.21 17.79 -10.31
C MET A 156 -17.42 19.08 -10.06
N PRO A 157 -17.66 19.79 -8.94
CA PRO A 157 -16.78 20.87 -8.54
C PRO A 157 -15.41 20.32 -8.12
N GLY A 158 -14.34 20.95 -8.59
CA GLY A 158 -12.99 20.79 -8.06
C GLY A 158 -12.79 21.67 -6.82
N TYR A 159 -11.92 21.23 -5.91
CA TYR A 159 -11.71 21.91 -4.63
C TYR A 159 -10.26 22.31 -4.42
N THR A 160 -10.07 23.51 -3.90
CA THR A 160 -8.81 23.94 -3.26
C THR A 160 -9.17 24.58 -1.92
N HIS A 161 -8.47 24.25 -0.84
CA HIS A 161 -8.84 24.68 0.52
C HIS A 161 -10.28 24.29 0.93
N LEU A 162 -10.82 23.22 0.35
CA LEU A 162 -12.23 22.80 0.47
C LEU A 162 -13.24 23.86 -0.01
N GLN A 163 -12.77 24.87 -0.75
CA GLN A 163 -13.60 25.81 -1.50
C GLN A 163 -13.74 25.33 -2.93
N ARG A 164 -14.92 25.49 -3.51
CA ARG A 164 -15.15 25.20 -4.93
C ARG A 164 -14.27 26.13 -5.77
N ALA A 165 -13.55 25.56 -6.72
CA ALA A 165 -12.60 26.27 -7.58
C ALA A 165 -13.07 26.26 -9.03
N GLN A 166 -12.76 25.19 -9.77
CA GLN A 166 -13.14 25.03 -11.18
C GLN A 166 -13.92 23.72 -11.34
N ALA A 167 -14.73 23.61 -12.39
CA ALA A 167 -15.38 22.36 -12.74
C ALA A 167 -14.37 21.36 -13.32
N LEU A 168 -14.50 20.08 -12.96
CA LEU A 168 -13.74 18.95 -13.49
C LEU A 168 -14.63 17.70 -13.52
N THR A 169 -14.15 16.55 -13.96
CA THR A 169 -14.95 15.32 -13.90
C THR A 169 -14.60 14.44 -12.70
N PHE A 170 -15.58 13.70 -12.21
CA PHE A 170 -15.36 12.69 -11.18
C PHE A 170 -14.34 11.65 -11.65
N GLY A 171 -14.37 11.27 -12.94
CA GLY A 171 -13.34 10.42 -13.51
C GLY A 171 -11.94 11.04 -13.45
N HIS A 172 -11.79 12.33 -13.76
CA HIS A 172 -10.52 13.04 -13.60
C HIS A 172 -10.03 13.05 -12.14
N HIS A 173 -10.93 13.23 -11.18
CA HIS A 173 -10.60 13.17 -9.76
C HIS A 173 -10.11 11.77 -9.36
N LEU A 174 -10.80 10.71 -9.78
CA LEU A 174 -10.39 9.32 -9.52
C LEU A 174 -9.03 9.00 -10.15
N LEU A 175 -8.74 9.50 -11.35
CA LEU A 175 -7.42 9.35 -11.99
C LEU A 175 -6.29 9.95 -11.14
N ALA A 176 -6.54 11.01 -10.37
CA ALA A 176 -5.54 11.56 -9.46
C ALA A 176 -5.10 10.55 -8.39
N TYR A 177 -6.02 9.69 -7.92
CA TYR A 177 -5.72 8.61 -6.99
C TYR A 177 -5.15 7.37 -7.68
N TYR A 178 -5.59 7.06 -8.90
CA TYR A 178 -4.96 6.04 -9.75
C TYR A 178 -3.45 6.30 -9.89
N PHE A 179 -3.05 7.53 -10.22
CA PHE A 179 -1.63 7.86 -10.39
C PHE A 179 -0.84 7.87 -9.07
N LYS A 180 -1.50 8.05 -7.92
CA LYS A 180 -0.86 7.86 -6.61
C LYS A 180 -0.51 6.39 -6.40
N LEU A 181 -1.49 5.49 -6.59
CA LEU A 181 -1.29 4.05 -6.49
C LEU A 181 -0.28 3.51 -7.51
N LYS A 182 -0.26 4.04 -8.74
CA LYS A 182 0.74 3.68 -9.74
C LYS A 182 2.18 3.95 -9.25
N ARG A 183 2.41 5.07 -8.56
CA ARG A 183 3.72 5.36 -7.96
C ARG A 183 4.02 4.46 -6.77
N ASP A 184 3.02 4.09 -5.98
CA ASP A 184 3.22 3.16 -4.87
C ASP A 184 3.60 1.75 -5.37
N TYR A 185 2.90 1.25 -6.40
CA TYR A 185 3.26 0.02 -7.10
C TYR A 185 4.71 0.05 -7.61
N GLN A 186 5.12 1.13 -8.28
CA GLN A 186 6.49 1.30 -8.76
C GLN A 186 7.53 1.30 -7.62
N ARG A 187 7.21 1.90 -6.48
CA ARG A 187 8.10 1.88 -5.30
C ARG A 187 8.24 0.48 -4.72
N PHE A 188 7.15 -0.29 -4.64
CA PHE A 188 7.23 -1.69 -4.23
C PHE A 188 8.07 -2.53 -5.21
N GLN A 189 7.91 -2.32 -6.53
CA GLN A 189 8.77 -2.96 -7.54
C GLN A 189 10.25 -2.66 -7.32
N ASP A 190 10.59 -1.42 -6.96
CA ASP A 190 11.97 -1.05 -6.71
C ASP A 190 12.49 -1.65 -5.40
N ALA A 191 11.70 -1.63 -4.33
CA ALA A 191 12.04 -2.24 -3.04
C ALA A 191 12.27 -3.76 -3.17
N LEU A 192 11.45 -4.45 -3.96
CA LEU A 192 11.54 -5.89 -4.20
C LEU A 192 12.94 -6.32 -4.69
N LYS A 193 13.59 -5.51 -5.53
CA LYS A 193 14.96 -5.77 -6.01
C LYS A 193 15.98 -5.86 -4.86
N ARG A 194 15.82 -5.03 -3.82
CA ARG A 194 16.70 -5.01 -2.64
C ARG A 194 16.30 -6.03 -1.59
N ILE A 195 15.02 -6.39 -1.52
CA ILE A 195 14.53 -7.52 -0.72
C ILE A 195 15.11 -8.84 -1.27
N ASN A 196 15.23 -8.98 -2.60
CA ASN A 196 15.63 -10.21 -3.28
C ASN A 196 17.16 -10.48 -3.31
N VAL A 197 17.84 -10.31 -2.18
CA VAL A 197 19.26 -10.64 -1.98
C VAL A 197 19.42 -11.59 -0.79
N SER A 198 20.03 -12.77 -1.00
CA SER A 198 20.11 -13.83 0.02
C SER A 198 21.21 -13.60 1.06
N PRO A 199 20.90 -13.61 2.37
CA PRO A 199 21.90 -13.57 3.43
C PRO A 199 22.40 -14.95 3.86
N LEU A 200 21.73 -16.04 3.43
CA LEU A 200 22.01 -17.40 3.89
C LEU A 200 23.46 -17.83 3.60
N GLY A 201 24.11 -18.47 4.58
CA GLY A 201 25.53 -18.82 4.55
C GLY A 201 26.46 -17.73 5.09
N SER A 202 25.91 -16.62 5.58
CA SER A 202 26.67 -15.59 6.32
C SER A 202 27.04 -16.04 7.75
N GLY A 203 26.49 -17.17 8.21
CA GLY A 203 26.70 -17.68 9.55
C GLY A 203 26.29 -16.67 10.61
N ALA A 204 27.03 -16.62 11.71
CA ALA A 204 26.71 -15.68 12.79
C ALA A 204 27.06 -14.22 12.45
N LEU A 205 28.14 -14.01 11.68
CA LEU A 205 28.62 -12.69 11.22
C LEU A 205 29.81 -12.79 10.24
N ALA A 206 30.61 -13.86 10.30
CA ALA A 206 31.91 -13.96 9.60
C ALA A 206 31.88 -14.88 8.36
N GLY A 207 30.69 -15.32 7.94
CA GLY A 207 30.55 -16.41 6.98
C GLY A 207 30.71 -17.78 7.65
N SER A 208 30.67 -18.82 6.83
CA SER A 208 30.88 -20.21 7.26
C SER A 208 32.33 -20.63 7.06
N SER A 209 32.87 -21.46 7.98
CA SER A 209 34.15 -22.15 7.79
C SER A 209 34.03 -23.42 6.93
N PHE A 210 32.80 -23.82 6.61
CA PHE A 210 32.52 -24.88 5.66
C PHE A 210 32.50 -24.32 4.24
N ASN A 211 32.84 -25.15 3.25
CA ASN A 211 32.79 -24.80 1.83
C ASN A 211 31.34 -24.73 1.34
N LEU A 212 30.59 -23.70 1.74
CA LEU A 212 29.20 -23.52 1.33
C LEU A 212 29.11 -22.88 -0.06
N ASP A 213 28.14 -23.30 -0.85
CA ASP A 213 27.81 -22.70 -2.15
C ASP A 213 26.62 -21.75 -1.98
N ARG A 214 26.92 -20.50 -1.62
CA ARG A 214 25.90 -19.47 -1.34
C ARG A 214 25.12 -19.06 -2.58
N ASP A 215 25.75 -19.06 -3.75
CA ASP A 215 25.08 -18.74 -5.00
C ASP A 215 24.07 -19.84 -5.37
N PHE A 216 24.43 -21.11 -5.17
CA PHE A 216 23.47 -22.20 -5.33
C PHE A 216 22.27 -22.07 -4.40
N THR A 217 22.49 -21.79 -3.11
CA THR A 217 21.38 -21.62 -2.17
C THR A 217 20.52 -20.40 -2.50
N ALA A 218 21.13 -19.28 -2.93
CA ALA A 218 20.40 -18.11 -3.40
C ALA A 218 19.52 -18.44 -4.61
N GLN A 219 20.07 -19.12 -5.62
CA GLN A 219 19.33 -19.55 -6.81
C GLN A 219 18.20 -20.54 -6.48
N GLU A 220 18.46 -21.51 -5.60
CA GLU A 220 17.47 -22.50 -5.16
C GLU A 220 16.25 -21.84 -4.51
N LEU A 221 16.47 -20.74 -3.78
CA LEU A 221 15.45 -19.95 -3.09
C LEU A 221 14.87 -18.81 -3.96
N GLY A 222 15.27 -18.70 -5.22
CA GLY A 222 14.78 -17.66 -6.15
C GLY A 222 15.33 -16.25 -5.90
N PHE A 223 16.39 -16.10 -5.10
CA PHE A 223 17.08 -14.83 -4.94
C PHE A 223 17.90 -14.48 -6.19
N GLU A 224 18.09 -13.18 -6.45
CA GLU A 224 18.91 -12.72 -7.58
C GLU A 224 20.40 -13.07 -7.37
N ARG A 225 20.85 -12.96 -6.12
CA ARG A 225 22.25 -13.21 -5.72
C ARG A 225 22.36 -13.38 -4.20
N ALA A 226 23.52 -13.87 -3.75
CA ALA A 226 23.92 -13.79 -2.36
C ALA A 226 24.43 -12.38 -2.00
N CYS A 227 24.34 -11.98 -0.72
CA CYS A 227 24.95 -10.73 -0.25
C CYS A 227 26.49 -10.84 -0.24
N GLU A 228 27.17 -9.70 -0.42
CA GLU A 228 28.65 -9.66 -0.56
C GLU A 228 29.40 -9.63 0.77
N ASN A 229 28.71 -9.27 1.86
CA ASN A 229 29.32 -9.11 3.18
C ASN A 229 28.47 -9.82 4.24
N SER A 230 29.08 -10.70 5.01
CA SER A 230 28.39 -11.53 6.00
C SER A 230 27.96 -10.76 7.24
N MET A 231 28.70 -9.73 7.65
CA MET A 231 28.32 -8.89 8.79
C MET A 231 27.09 -8.07 8.43
N ASP A 232 27.11 -7.47 7.25
CA ASP A 232 25.97 -6.75 6.67
C ASP A 232 24.75 -7.68 6.53
N GLY A 233 24.92 -8.85 5.91
CA GLY A 233 23.82 -9.79 5.67
C GLY A 233 23.05 -10.24 6.92
N VAL A 234 23.70 -10.27 8.10
CA VAL A 234 23.04 -10.63 9.37
C VAL A 234 22.53 -9.44 10.18
N SER A 235 23.05 -8.23 9.91
CA SER A 235 22.66 -7.01 10.63
C SER A 235 21.67 -6.13 9.86
N ASP A 236 21.56 -6.33 8.55
CA ASP A 236 20.78 -5.48 7.66
C ASP A 236 19.27 -5.61 7.92
N ARG A 237 18.59 -4.46 7.99
CA ARG A 237 17.14 -4.30 8.07
C ARG A 237 16.62 -3.17 7.17
N ASP A 238 17.44 -2.67 6.25
CA ASP A 238 17.05 -1.63 5.31
C ASP A 238 15.89 -2.09 4.44
N PHE A 239 15.85 -3.38 4.07
CA PHE A 239 14.75 -3.96 3.31
C PHE A 239 13.39 -3.89 4.04
N VAL A 240 13.38 -3.98 5.38
CA VAL A 240 12.16 -3.84 6.21
C VAL A 240 11.77 -2.36 6.32
N LEU A 241 12.75 -1.49 6.60
CA LEU A 241 12.53 -0.04 6.66
C LEU A 241 11.99 0.51 5.34
N GLU A 242 12.55 0.05 4.22
CA GLU A 242 12.13 0.45 2.89
C GLU A 242 10.70 -0.01 2.62
N PHE A 243 10.36 -1.27 2.89
CA PHE A 243 8.98 -1.75 2.78
C PHE A 243 8.02 -0.89 3.62
N LEU A 244 8.33 -0.65 4.90
CA LEU A 244 7.49 0.15 5.80
C LEU A 244 7.37 1.61 5.35
N SER A 245 8.40 2.16 4.71
CA SER A 245 8.37 3.50 4.10
C SER A 245 7.44 3.55 2.89
N VAL A 246 7.51 2.55 2.01
CA VAL A 246 6.61 2.45 0.85
C VAL A 246 5.17 2.20 1.30
N ALA A 247 4.96 1.30 2.26
CA ALA A 247 3.67 1.05 2.92
C ALA A 247 3.07 2.32 3.53
N SER A 248 3.90 3.14 4.19
CA SER A 248 3.47 4.41 4.79
C SER A 248 3.02 5.41 3.71
N ASN A 249 3.71 5.48 2.56
CA ASN A 249 3.30 6.32 1.43
C ASN A 249 1.94 5.89 0.85
N LEU A 250 1.75 4.57 0.66
CA LEU A 250 0.47 4.01 0.24
C LEU A 250 -0.65 4.40 1.21
N MET A 251 -0.44 4.21 2.51
CA MET A 251 -1.42 4.57 3.54
C MET A 251 -1.72 6.08 3.58
N LEU A 252 -0.73 6.94 3.35
CA LEU A 252 -0.96 8.40 3.20
C LEU A 252 -1.81 8.74 1.98
N HIS A 253 -1.69 8.01 0.87
CA HIS A 253 -2.56 8.22 -0.29
C HIS A 253 -3.98 7.71 -0.02
N LEU A 254 -4.12 6.55 0.60
CA LEU A 254 -5.41 5.97 0.95
C LEU A 254 -6.13 6.78 2.04
N SER A 255 -5.42 7.38 2.99
CA SER A 255 -6.03 8.27 3.98
C SER A 255 -6.62 9.53 3.37
N ARG A 256 -5.97 10.08 2.33
CA ARG A 256 -6.49 11.21 1.55
C ARG A 256 -7.72 10.82 0.74
N LEU A 257 -7.70 9.64 0.11
CA LEU A 257 -8.89 9.11 -0.57
C LEU A 257 -10.03 8.88 0.42
N SER A 258 -9.72 8.39 1.63
CA SER A 258 -10.71 8.26 2.70
C SER A 258 -11.30 9.59 3.10
N GLU A 259 -10.51 10.66 3.20
CA GLU A 259 -11.03 12.00 3.47
C GLU A 259 -12.08 12.41 2.44
N GLU A 260 -11.77 12.20 1.15
CA GLU A 260 -12.67 12.48 0.05
C GLU A 260 -13.96 11.66 0.16
N VAL A 261 -13.87 10.34 0.32
CA VAL A 261 -15.04 9.44 0.45
C VAL A 261 -15.93 9.86 1.62
N ILE A 262 -15.34 10.23 2.76
CA ILE A 262 -16.07 10.67 3.95
C ILE A 262 -16.82 11.98 3.68
N LEU A 263 -16.15 12.94 3.02
CA LEU A 263 -16.77 14.21 2.63
C LEU A 263 -17.89 13.97 1.60
N TRP A 264 -17.62 13.23 0.53
CA TRP A 264 -18.58 12.96 -0.54
C TRP A 264 -19.84 12.25 -0.06
N ASN A 265 -19.72 11.38 0.95
CA ASN A 265 -20.83 10.62 1.53
C ASN A 265 -21.61 11.42 2.60
N SER A 266 -21.12 12.60 3.02
CA SER A 266 -21.86 13.47 3.95
C SER A 266 -23.16 13.96 3.32
N LYS A 267 -24.11 14.43 4.14
CA LYS A 267 -25.37 14.98 3.61
C LYS A 267 -25.17 16.34 2.92
N GLU A 268 -24.20 17.11 3.37
CA GLU A 268 -23.86 18.43 2.85
C GLU A 268 -23.28 18.36 1.43
N PHE A 269 -22.47 17.33 1.12
CA PHE A 269 -21.99 17.08 -0.23
C PHE A 269 -22.97 16.22 -1.02
N SER A 270 -23.39 15.07 -0.46
CA SER A 270 -24.28 14.09 -1.11
C SER A 270 -23.84 13.71 -2.53
N PHE A 271 -22.53 13.58 -2.75
CA PHE A 271 -21.95 13.24 -4.05
C PHE A 271 -21.96 11.74 -4.30
N ILE A 272 -21.81 10.94 -3.25
CA ILE A 272 -21.90 9.49 -3.34
C ILE A 272 -22.85 8.94 -2.28
N GLU A 273 -23.20 7.67 -2.46
CA GLU A 273 -23.78 6.84 -1.42
C GLU A 273 -23.08 5.48 -1.40
N LEU A 274 -22.52 5.13 -0.25
CA LEU A 274 -21.85 3.85 -0.07
C LEU A 274 -22.85 2.69 0.09
N ALA A 275 -22.44 1.50 -0.35
CA ALA A 275 -23.23 0.28 -0.22
C ALA A 275 -23.29 -0.19 1.25
N ASP A 276 -24.40 -0.84 1.60
CA ASP A 276 -24.68 -1.31 2.97
C ASP A 276 -23.60 -2.27 3.50
N GLN A 277 -23.01 -3.06 2.60
CA GLN A 277 -21.98 -4.06 2.90
C GLN A 277 -20.68 -3.46 3.48
N TYR A 278 -20.42 -2.18 3.19
CA TYR A 278 -19.20 -1.46 3.56
C TYR A 278 -19.48 -0.27 4.49
N THR A 279 -20.70 -0.16 5.01
CA THR A 279 -21.10 0.90 5.93
C THR A 279 -21.78 0.34 7.15
N THR A 280 -21.81 1.12 8.23
CA THR A 280 -22.68 0.84 9.37
C THR A 280 -23.85 1.82 9.41
N GLY A 281 -24.98 1.34 9.90
CA GLY A 281 -26.19 2.14 10.08
C GLY A 281 -26.39 2.61 11.52
N SER A 282 -27.29 3.57 11.70
CA SER A 282 -27.84 3.88 13.03
C SER A 282 -29.11 3.07 13.28
N SER A 283 -29.23 2.47 14.47
CA SER A 283 -30.48 1.82 14.91
C SER A 283 -31.64 2.79 15.10
N ILE A 284 -31.38 4.10 15.17
CA ILE A 284 -32.39 5.17 15.37
C ILE A 284 -32.66 5.93 14.06
N MET A 285 -31.64 6.12 13.21
CA MET A 285 -31.71 6.92 11.99
C MET A 285 -31.45 6.06 10.74
N PRO A 286 -32.49 5.52 10.08
CA PRO A 286 -32.33 4.54 9.01
C PRO A 286 -31.64 5.07 7.75
N GLN A 287 -31.64 6.39 7.54
CA GLN A 287 -30.98 7.06 6.40
C GLN A 287 -29.49 7.34 6.59
N LYS A 288 -28.95 7.10 7.79
CA LYS A 288 -27.56 7.42 8.16
C LYS A 288 -26.67 6.21 7.89
N LYS A 289 -25.82 6.32 6.86
CA LYS A 289 -24.75 5.36 6.53
C LYS A 289 -23.39 5.96 6.88
N ASN A 290 -22.66 5.30 7.78
CA ASN A 290 -21.35 5.75 8.24
C ASN A 290 -20.24 5.14 7.36
N PRO A 291 -19.28 5.95 6.89
CA PRO A 291 -18.15 5.48 6.06
C PRO A 291 -17.04 4.83 6.90
N ASP A 292 -17.39 3.86 7.77
CA ASP A 292 -16.51 3.29 8.79
C ASP A 292 -15.21 2.71 8.19
N LEU A 293 -15.29 2.05 7.02
CA LEU A 293 -14.10 1.53 6.35
C LEU A 293 -13.11 2.65 6.00
N ALA A 294 -13.60 3.75 5.42
CA ALA A 294 -12.76 4.91 5.09
C ALA A 294 -12.17 5.55 6.35
N GLU A 295 -12.95 5.68 7.42
CA GLU A 295 -12.49 6.19 8.71
C GLU A 295 -11.40 5.30 9.34
N LEU A 296 -11.59 3.98 9.32
CA LEU A 296 -10.61 3.01 9.81
C LEU A 296 -9.33 3.02 9.00
N VAL A 297 -9.39 3.15 7.67
CA VAL A 297 -8.21 3.26 6.80
C VAL A 297 -7.42 4.54 7.14
N ARG A 298 -8.12 5.67 7.32
CA ARG A 298 -7.51 6.93 7.76
C ARG A 298 -6.85 6.79 9.13
N GLY A 299 -7.50 6.11 10.09
CA GLY A 299 -6.94 5.84 11.41
C GLY A 299 -5.73 4.88 11.41
N LYS A 300 -5.81 3.79 10.65
CA LYS A 300 -4.74 2.78 10.52
C LYS A 300 -3.48 3.31 9.84
N THR A 301 -3.57 4.46 9.16
CA THR A 301 -2.39 5.15 8.61
C THR A 301 -1.36 5.48 9.69
N GLY A 302 -1.82 5.93 10.87
CA GLY A 302 -0.93 6.21 12.00
C GLY A 302 -0.23 4.97 12.55
N ARG A 303 -0.87 3.80 12.46
CA ARG A 303 -0.32 2.51 12.92
C ARG A 303 0.86 2.07 12.05
N VAL A 304 0.70 2.09 10.72
CA VAL A 304 1.76 1.71 9.77
C VAL A 304 2.95 2.69 9.84
N ILE A 305 2.68 4.00 9.93
CA ILE A 305 3.75 5.01 10.14
C ILE A 305 4.44 4.79 11.49
N GLY A 306 3.68 4.40 12.52
CA GLY A 306 4.20 4.04 13.84
C GLY A 306 5.21 2.90 13.77
N SER A 307 4.91 1.83 13.03
CA SER A 307 5.82 0.70 12.82
C SER A 307 7.13 1.13 12.14
N LEU A 308 7.07 2.00 11.13
CA LEU A 308 8.27 2.57 10.51
C LEU A 308 9.12 3.35 11.54
N ASN A 309 8.49 4.23 12.30
CA ASN A 309 9.18 5.05 13.29
C ASN A 309 9.80 4.20 14.41
N GLN A 310 9.09 3.19 14.88
CA GLN A 310 9.59 2.27 15.89
C GLN A 310 10.85 1.58 15.39
N LEU A 311 10.84 0.98 14.20
CA LEU A 311 12.01 0.26 13.69
C LEU A 311 13.19 1.18 13.40
N MET A 312 12.95 2.39 12.85
CA MET A 312 14.01 3.39 12.67
C MET A 312 14.69 3.74 14.00
N LEU A 313 13.91 3.88 15.08
CA LEU A 313 14.44 4.20 16.40
C LEU A 313 15.17 3.01 17.03
N THR A 314 14.68 1.78 16.81
CA THR A 314 15.34 0.54 17.26
C THR A 314 16.72 0.39 16.62
N ILE A 315 16.85 0.62 15.31
CA ILE A 315 18.12 0.44 14.58
C ILE A 315 19.12 1.57 14.87
N LYS A 316 18.63 2.77 15.23
CA LYS A 316 19.45 3.97 15.40
C LYS A 316 20.58 3.76 16.41
N GLY A 317 21.82 3.69 15.88
CA GLY A 317 23.04 3.63 16.69
C GLY A 317 23.40 2.23 17.20
N LEU A 318 22.78 1.16 16.67
CA LEU A 318 23.21 -0.20 16.97
C LEU A 318 24.63 -0.45 16.45
N PRO A 319 25.53 -1.06 17.24
CA PRO A 319 26.83 -1.50 16.75
C PRO A 319 26.68 -2.73 15.84
N LEU A 320 27.59 -2.93 14.90
CA LEU A 320 27.61 -4.19 14.14
C LEU A 320 27.94 -5.40 15.03
N ALA A 321 27.48 -6.61 14.71
CA ALA A 321 26.63 -6.98 13.56
C ALA A 321 25.17 -7.25 14.00
N TYR A 322 24.84 -8.48 14.39
CA TYR A 322 23.52 -8.82 14.94
C TYR A 322 23.42 -8.43 16.43
N ASN A 323 22.33 -7.76 16.80
CA ASN A 323 21.95 -7.50 18.19
C ASN A 323 20.52 -7.98 18.42
N LYS A 324 20.19 -8.34 19.67
CA LYS A 324 18.87 -8.87 20.03
C LYS A 324 17.74 -7.88 19.75
N ASP A 325 18.05 -6.57 19.75
CA ASP A 325 17.17 -5.47 19.33
C ASP A 325 16.54 -5.74 17.95
N LEU A 326 17.25 -6.42 17.05
CA LEU A 326 16.74 -6.79 15.72
C LEU A 326 15.64 -7.88 15.75
N GLN A 327 15.22 -8.36 16.93
CA GLN A 327 14.01 -9.18 17.06
C GLN A 327 12.72 -8.36 16.86
N GLU A 328 12.77 -7.05 17.13
CA GLU A 328 11.67 -6.09 17.03
C GLU A 328 11.30 -5.70 15.59
N ASP A 329 11.97 -6.28 14.59
CA ASP A 329 11.71 -6.06 13.16
C ASP A 329 10.42 -6.72 12.64
N LYS A 330 9.88 -7.70 13.39
CA LYS A 330 8.81 -8.61 12.93
C LYS A 330 7.40 -8.10 13.22
N GLU A 331 7.10 -7.78 14.48
CA GLU A 331 5.72 -7.53 14.91
C GLU A 331 5.09 -6.34 14.16
N GLY A 332 5.80 -5.20 14.12
CA GLY A 332 5.35 -4.01 13.40
C GLY A 332 5.27 -4.22 11.88
N LEU A 333 6.13 -5.08 11.32
CA LEU A 333 6.11 -5.47 9.91
C LEU A 333 4.88 -6.33 9.59
N PHE A 334 4.69 -7.43 10.31
CA PHE A 334 3.59 -8.36 10.10
C PHE A 334 2.24 -7.67 10.23
N ASP A 335 2.08 -6.84 11.27
CA ASP A 335 0.88 -6.04 11.45
C ASP A 335 0.62 -5.04 10.31
N SER A 336 1.69 -4.45 9.74
CA SER A 336 1.57 -3.56 8.60
C SER A 336 1.17 -4.32 7.34
N VAL A 337 1.75 -5.48 7.09
CA VAL A 337 1.37 -6.37 5.97
C VAL A 337 -0.12 -6.74 6.07
N ASP A 338 -0.56 -7.25 7.21
CA ASP A 338 -1.95 -7.67 7.42
C ASP A 338 -2.92 -6.49 7.25
N THR A 339 -2.56 -5.34 7.82
CA THR A 339 -3.32 -4.10 7.67
C THR A 339 -3.47 -3.70 6.20
N LEU A 340 -2.38 -3.73 5.43
CA LEU A 340 -2.40 -3.37 4.01
C LEU A 340 -3.27 -4.33 3.20
N LYS A 341 -3.13 -5.64 3.40
CA LYS A 341 -3.89 -6.65 2.64
C LYS A 341 -5.39 -6.50 2.86
N VAL A 342 -5.84 -6.39 4.11
CA VAL A 342 -7.26 -6.17 4.42
C VAL A 342 -7.79 -4.91 3.76
N ILE A 343 -7.02 -3.82 3.79
CA ILE A 343 -7.43 -2.55 3.16
C ILE A 343 -7.49 -2.70 1.63
N LEU A 344 -6.47 -3.26 1.02
CA LEU A 344 -6.38 -3.40 -0.44
C LEU A 344 -7.41 -4.40 -1.01
N GLU A 345 -7.96 -5.28 -0.17
CA GLU A 345 -9.07 -6.16 -0.53
C GLU A 345 -10.43 -5.45 -0.44
N LEU A 346 -10.71 -4.75 0.67
CA LEU A 346 -12.03 -4.17 0.93
C LEU A 346 -12.27 -2.83 0.21
N TYR A 347 -11.25 -1.97 0.14
CA TYR A 347 -11.40 -0.61 -0.37
C TYR A 347 -11.83 -0.53 -1.84
N PRO A 348 -11.21 -1.27 -2.79
CA PRO A 348 -11.68 -1.26 -4.17
C PRO A 348 -13.15 -1.70 -4.29
N GLU A 349 -13.56 -2.74 -3.56
CA GLU A 349 -14.95 -3.22 -3.62
C GLU A 349 -15.96 -2.23 -3.03
N MET A 350 -15.58 -1.49 -1.97
CA MET A 350 -16.38 -0.37 -1.47
C MET A 350 -16.59 0.71 -2.54
N LEU A 351 -15.54 1.13 -3.24
CA LEU A 351 -15.67 2.13 -4.29
C LEU A 351 -16.46 1.61 -5.49
N LYS A 352 -16.22 0.37 -5.90
CA LYS A 352 -16.91 -0.26 -7.03
C LYS A 352 -18.42 -0.34 -6.82
N THR A 353 -18.87 -0.52 -5.59
CA THR A 353 -20.29 -0.67 -5.24
C THR A 353 -20.97 0.64 -4.83
N MET A 354 -20.24 1.77 -4.80
CA MET A 354 -20.83 3.07 -4.47
C MET A 354 -21.79 3.54 -5.55
N THR A 355 -22.84 4.26 -5.16
CA THR A 355 -23.72 4.97 -6.08
C THR A 355 -23.26 6.41 -6.22
N VAL A 356 -22.89 6.83 -7.43
CA VAL A 356 -22.52 8.22 -7.74
C VAL A 356 -23.76 9.04 -8.07
N LYS A 357 -23.93 10.18 -7.39
CA LYS A 357 -25.08 11.09 -7.55
C LYS A 357 -24.75 12.19 -8.54
N LYS A 358 -24.80 11.85 -9.83
CA LYS A 358 -24.38 12.71 -10.95
C LYS A 358 -25.07 14.08 -10.91
N GLU A 359 -26.37 14.12 -10.62
CA GLU A 359 -27.15 15.34 -10.56
C GLU A 359 -26.70 16.27 -9.42
N ALA A 360 -26.36 15.71 -8.27
CA ALA A 360 -25.86 16.48 -7.13
C ALA A 360 -24.49 17.11 -7.43
N MET A 361 -23.59 16.35 -8.07
CA MET A 361 -22.29 16.85 -8.52
C MET A 361 -22.45 17.95 -9.59
N GLN A 362 -23.31 17.73 -10.59
CA GLN A 362 -23.62 18.72 -11.63
C GLN A 362 -24.14 20.02 -11.03
N GLN A 363 -25.11 19.95 -10.12
CA GLN A 363 -25.67 21.13 -9.45
C GLN A 363 -24.63 21.88 -8.63
N ALA A 364 -23.75 21.15 -7.94
CA ALA A 364 -22.67 21.74 -7.17
C ALA A 364 -21.59 22.39 -8.06
N ALA A 365 -21.38 21.88 -9.28
CA ALA A 365 -20.49 22.47 -10.27
C ALA A 365 -21.09 23.70 -10.98
N ALA A 366 -22.42 23.76 -11.10
CA ALA A 366 -23.14 24.84 -11.75
C ALA A 366 -23.35 26.10 -10.88
N THR A 367 -22.92 26.08 -9.61
CA THR A 367 -23.21 27.15 -8.66
C THR A 367 -21.97 27.64 -7.92
N GLY A 368 -21.91 28.95 -7.68
CA GLY A 368 -20.79 29.60 -7.00
C GLY A 368 -19.75 30.19 -7.96
N PHE A 369 -20.15 30.55 -9.18
CA PHE A 369 -19.30 31.24 -10.15
C PHE A 369 -18.03 30.47 -10.56
N LEU A 370 -18.07 29.13 -10.61
CA LEU A 370 -16.91 28.31 -11.01
C LEU A 370 -16.45 28.57 -12.45
N ASN A 371 -17.34 29.11 -13.29
CA ASN A 371 -17.08 29.53 -14.66
C ASN A 371 -16.51 30.96 -14.80
N ALA A 372 -16.22 31.65 -13.69
CA ALA A 372 -15.64 32.99 -13.70
C ALA A 372 -14.26 33.02 -14.37
N THR A 373 -13.46 31.96 -14.19
CA THR A 373 -12.14 31.86 -14.82
C THR A 373 -12.27 31.78 -16.34
N GLU A 374 -13.23 30.99 -16.82
CA GLU A 374 -13.51 30.83 -18.24
C GLU A 374 -14.02 32.13 -18.89
N LEU A 375 -14.75 32.95 -18.15
CA LEU A 375 -15.10 34.30 -18.60
C LEU A 375 -13.86 35.19 -18.73
N ALA A 376 -12.94 35.14 -17.75
CA ALA A 376 -11.71 35.91 -17.80
C ALA A 376 -10.82 35.49 -18.98
N ASP A 377 -10.71 34.19 -19.22
CA ASP A 377 -9.99 33.62 -20.36
C ASP A 377 -10.65 34.00 -21.68
N PHE A 378 -11.98 33.95 -21.77
CA PHE A 378 -12.71 34.42 -22.96
C PHE A 378 -12.43 35.90 -23.27
N LEU A 379 -12.46 36.76 -22.27
CA LEU A 379 -12.15 38.18 -22.45
C LEU A 379 -10.69 38.36 -22.90
N ALA A 380 -9.77 37.58 -22.35
CA ALA A 380 -8.36 37.59 -22.74
C ALA A 380 -8.12 37.11 -24.18
N GLU A 381 -8.81 36.04 -24.60
CA GLU A 381 -8.83 35.56 -25.99
C GLU A 381 -9.31 36.63 -26.98
N ASN A 382 -10.19 37.54 -26.52
CA ASN A 382 -10.71 38.65 -27.31
C ASN A 382 -9.90 39.96 -27.17
N GLY A 383 -8.67 39.88 -26.66
CA GLY A 383 -7.71 40.98 -26.66
C GLY A 383 -7.70 41.87 -25.41
N ILE A 384 -8.50 41.55 -24.39
CA ILE A 384 -8.48 42.29 -23.12
C ILE A 384 -7.33 41.76 -22.25
N PRO A 385 -6.41 42.59 -21.74
CA PRO A 385 -5.35 42.13 -20.85
C PRO A 385 -5.91 41.36 -19.65
N PHE A 386 -5.33 40.21 -19.30
CA PHE A 386 -5.89 39.30 -18.27
C PHE A 386 -6.20 39.97 -16.93
N ARG A 387 -5.37 40.92 -16.46
CA ARG A 387 -5.66 41.65 -15.21
C ARG A 387 -6.91 42.52 -15.31
N GLN A 388 -7.15 43.11 -16.47
CA GLN A 388 -8.35 43.87 -16.75
C GLN A 388 -9.55 42.92 -16.90
N ALA A 389 -9.39 41.81 -17.61
CA ALA A 389 -10.42 40.76 -17.70
C ALA A 389 -10.84 40.27 -16.31
N HIS A 390 -9.89 39.94 -15.44
CA HIS A 390 -10.16 39.51 -14.06
C HIS A 390 -10.92 40.57 -13.25
N GLN A 391 -10.60 41.86 -13.41
CA GLN A 391 -11.36 42.93 -12.75
C GLN A 391 -12.80 42.99 -13.26
N ILE A 392 -12.99 42.96 -14.59
CA ILE A 392 -14.31 42.95 -15.23
C ILE A 392 -15.14 41.74 -14.76
N VAL A 393 -14.53 40.56 -14.68
CA VAL A 393 -15.19 39.36 -14.14
C VAL A 393 -15.58 39.53 -12.68
N GLY A 394 -14.73 40.15 -11.86
CA GLY A 394 -15.08 40.47 -10.47
C GLY A 394 -16.32 41.36 -10.36
N GLU A 395 -16.44 42.36 -11.24
CA GLU A 395 -17.61 43.22 -11.36
C GLU A 395 -18.84 42.44 -11.86
N ALA A 396 -18.67 41.55 -12.84
CA ALA A 396 -19.73 40.69 -13.36
C ALA A 396 -20.28 39.72 -12.28
N VAL A 397 -19.38 39.10 -11.49
CA VAL A 397 -19.75 38.22 -10.38
C VAL A 397 -20.50 38.98 -9.30
N LEU A 398 -20.05 40.19 -8.95
CA LEU A 398 -20.75 41.05 -8.00
C LEU A 398 -22.15 41.41 -8.50
N PHE A 399 -22.27 41.79 -9.78
CA PHE A 399 -23.54 42.12 -10.42
C PHE A 399 -24.51 40.94 -10.42
N ALA A 400 -24.05 39.76 -10.86
CA ALA A 400 -24.84 38.54 -10.89
C ALA A 400 -25.30 38.13 -9.49
N SER A 401 -24.41 38.19 -8.50
CA SER A 401 -24.71 37.89 -7.10
C SER A 401 -25.79 38.80 -6.51
N GLN A 402 -25.72 40.12 -6.78
CA GLN A 402 -26.75 41.07 -6.34
C GLN A 402 -28.12 40.77 -6.93
N LYS A 403 -28.17 40.19 -8.14
CA LYS A 403 -29.39 39.74 -8.81
C LYS A 403 -29.79 38.30 -8.50
N GLN A 404 -29.06 37.60 -7.64
CA GLN A 404 -29.25 36.18 -7.33
C GLN A 404 -29.23 35.29 -8.58
N LYS A 405 -28.33 35.61 -9.52
CA LYS A 405 -28.08 34.88 -10.76
C LYS A 405 -26.65 34.33 -10.77
N GLU A 406 -26.42 33.24 -11.49
CA GLU A 406 -25.10 32.81 -11.94
C GLU A 406 -24.70 33.54 -13.24
N LEU A 407 -23.43 33.49 -13.64
CA LEU A 407 -22.95 34.20 -14.84
C LEU A 407 -23.67 33.73 -16.12
N ASP A 408 -23.93 32.44 -16.26
CA ASP A 408 -24.62 31.84 -17.41
C ASP A 408 -26.16 32.11 -17.42
N GLN A 409 -26.66 32.83 -16.42
CA GLN A 409 -28.07 33.25 -16.29
C GLN A 409 -28.28 34.74 -16.58
N LEU A 410 -27.20 35.50 -16.82
CA LEU A 410 -27.27 36.90 -17.24
C LEU A 410 -27.78 37.03 -18.68
N GLU A 411 -28.67 37.99 -18.90
CA GLU A 411 -29.33 38.25 -20.19
C GLU A 411 -28.59 39.31 -21.01
N GLN A 412 -28.92 39.44 -22.29
CA GLN A 412 -28.27 40.39 -23.22
C GLN A 412 -28.14 41.82 -22.68
N PRO A 413 -29.20 42.46 -22.11
CA PRO A 413 -29.08 43.82 -21.60
C PRO A 413 -28.11 43.92 -20.41
N GLU A 414 -27.99 42.86 -19.61
CA GLU A 414 -27.10 42.79 -18.46
C GLU A 414 -25.65 42.66 -18.90
N TRP A 415 -25.40 41.84 -19.93
CA TRP A 415 -24.08 41.74 -20.55
C TRP A 415 -23.66 43.02 -21.28
N GLU A 416 -24.59 43.73 -21.91
CA GLU A 416 -24.33 45.04 -22.50
C GLU A 416 -23.95 46.08 -21.45
N GLU A 417 -24.55 46.04 -20.26
CA GLU A 417 -24.20 46.91 -19.13
C GLU A 417 -22.79 46.64 -18.60
N ILE A 418 -22.39 45.37 -18.49
CA ILE A 418 -21.09 44.99 -17.92
C ILE A 418 -19.95 45.09 -18.95
N LEU A 419 -20.19 44.60 -20.16
CA LEU A 419 -19.14 44.40 -21.18
C LEU A 419 -19.23 45.39 -22.35
N GLY A 420 -20.30 46.18 -22.48
CA GLY A 420 -20.56 47.00 -23.67
C GLY A 420 -19.46 48.00 -24.04
N ASP A 421 -18.75 48.52 -23.05
CA ASP A 421 -17.61 49.44 -23.24
C ASP A 421 -16.31 48.73 -23.67
N TYR A 422 -16.23 47.41 -23.51
CA TYR A 422 -15.03 46.61 -23.75
C TYR A 422 -15.18 45.68 -24.96
N LEU A 423 -16.28 44.95 -25.04
CA LEU A 423 -16.51 43.89 -26.02
C LEU A 423 -18.02 43.69 -26.25
N LYS A 424 -18.43 43.71 -27.53
CA LYS A 424 -19.78 43.28 -27.90
C LYS A 424 -19.87 41.77 -27.82
N VAL A 425 -20.75 41.28 -26.96
CA VAL A 425 -21.01 39.85 -26.79
C VAL A 425 -22.45 39.49 -27.16
N ASP A 426 -22.63 38.22 -27.50
CA ASP A 426 -23.92 37.58 -27.70
C ASP A 426 -24.18 36.71 -26.47
N ALA A 427 -25.27 36.98 -25.75
CA ALA A 427 -25.58 36.31 -24.49
C ALA A 427 -25.78 34.80 -24.65
N ASP A 428 -26.35 34.34 -25.76
CA ASP A 428 -26.58 32.91 -26.00
C ASP A 428 -25.24 32.19 -26.22
N LYS A 429 -24.33 32.81 -26.98
CA LYS A 429 -22.96 32.26 -27.15
C LYS A 429 -22.17 32.26 -25.86
N LEU A 430 -22.30 33.32 -25.06
CA LEU A 430 -21.58 33.40 -23.78
C LEU A 430 -22.12 32.36 -22.80
N LYS A 431 -23.43 32.16 -22.75
CA LYS A 431 -24.06 31.09 -21.98
C LYS A 431 -23.55 29.70 -22.38
N GLU A 432 -23.40 29.42 -23.67
CA GLU A 432 -22.83 28.15 -24.14
C GLU A 432 -21.38 27.99 -23.67
N LYS A 433 -20.54 29.03 -23.82
CA LYS A 433 -19.12 29.04 -23.42
C LYS A 433 -18.92 28.92 -21.91
N LEU A 434 -19.84 29.48 -21.12
CA LEU A 434 -19.83 29.46 -19.65
C LEU A 434 -20.57 28.25 -19.06
N SER A 435 -21.14 27.38 -19.90
CA SER A 435 -21.74 26.14 -19.41
C SER A 435 -20.69 25.29 -18.70
N VAL A 436 -21.14 24.51 -17.72
CA VAL A 436 -20.28 23.64 -16.90
C VAL A 436 -19.45 22.67 -17.77
N GLU A 437 -20.05 22.10 -18.81
CA GLU A 437 -19.35 21.20 -19.74
C GLU A 437 -18.32 21.92 -20.61
N ALA A 438 -18.65 23.13 -21.10
CA ALA A 438 -17.70 23.94 -21.86
C ALA A 438 -16.50 24.35 -20.98
N ALA A 439 -16.75 24.67 -19.71
CA ALA A 439 -15.69 24.99 -18.75
C ALA A 439 -14.73 23.81 -18.58
N VAL A 440 -15.24 22.60 -18.32
CA VAL A 440 -14.39 21.40 -18.22
C VAL A 440 -13.60 21.15 -19.50
N ASN A 441 -14.26 21.23 -20.66
CA ASN A 441 -13.61 20.94 -21.95
C ASN A 441 -12.64 22.03 -22.42
N SER A 442 -12.71 23.25 -21.87
CA SER A 442 -11.71 24.29 -22.14
C SER A 442 -10.32 23.91 -21.60
N HIS A 443 -10.26 23.11 -20.54
CA HIS A 443 -9.01 22.62 -19.93
C HIS A 443 -8.47 21.36 -20.65
N ALA A 444 -8.29 21.46 -21.98
CA ALA A 444 -7.90 20.34 -22.85
C ALA A 444 -6.38 20.10 -22.96
N THR A 445 -5.57 20.78 -22.15
CA THR A 445 -4.11 20.53 -22.12
C THR A 445 -3.81 19.12 -21.61
N LYS A 446 -2.61 18.60 -21.89
CA LYS A 446 -2.21 17.26 -21.47
C LYS A 446 -2.35 17.11 -19.94
N GLY A 447 -3.11 16.10 -19.52
CA GLY A 447 -3.42 15.85 -18.12
C GLY A 447 -4.52 16.73 -17.55
N GLY A 448 -5.26 17.47 -18.38
CA GLY A 448 -6.43 18.24 -17.98
C GLY A 448 -7.72 17.40 -17.87
N PRO A 449 -8.81 17.98 -17.34
CA PRO A 449 -10.08 17.29 -17.10
C PRO A 449 -10.99 17.20 -18.33
N ALA A 450 -10.64 17.79 -19.47
CA ALA A 450 -11.45 17.68 -20.69
C ALA A 450 -11.76 16.22 -21.02
N PHE A 451 -12.96 15.95 -21.56
CA PHE A 451 -13.48 14.59 -21.70
C PHE A 451 -12.57 13.73 -22.60
N GLU A 452 -12.17 14.27 -23.75
CA GLU A 452 -11.30 13.57 -24.70
C GLU A 452 -9.88 13.35 -24.14
N GLU A 453 -9.36 14.28 -23.34
CA GLU A 453 -8.07 14.11 -22.69
C GLU A 453 -8.12 13.04 -21.59
N SER A 454 -9.18 13.02 -20.78
CA SER A 454 -9.40 11.99 -19.78
C SER A 454 -9.53 10.61 -20.43
N LYS A 455 -10.30 10.47 -21.52
CA LYS A 455 -10.41 9.23 -22.31
C LYS A 455 -9.06 8.80 -22.90
N ARG A 456 -8.24 9.75 -23.39
CA ARG A 456 -6.89 9.47 -23.89
C ARG A 456 -6.01 8.86 -22.79
N VAL A 457 -6.00 9.48 -21.60
CA VAL A 457 -5.25 8.99 -20.43
C VAL A 457 -5.73 7.60 -20.01
N ILE A 458 -7.05 7.39 -19.90
CA ILE A 458 -7.63 6.09 -19.53
C ILE A 458 -7.19 4.99 -20.50
N LYS A 459 -7.21 5.27 -21.81
CA LYS A 459 -6.77 4.33 -22.84
C LYS A 459 -5.29 3.98 -22.73
N GLU A 460 -4.43 4.93 -22.39
CA GLU A 460 -3.00 4.67 -22.16
C GLU A 460 -2.78 3.83 -20.91
N GLU A 461 -3.48 4.13 -19.84
CA GLU A 461 -3.35 3.43 -18.56
C GLU A 461 -3.95 2.02 -18.59
N ARG A 462 -4.99 1.80 -19.40
CA ARG A 462 -5.52 0.46 -19.70
C ARG A 462 -4.48 -0.42 -20.40
N LYS A 463 -3.65 0.15 -21.30
CA LYS A 463 -2.54 -0.57 -21.92
C LYS A 463 -1.43 -0.88 -20.91
N PHE A 464 -1.14 0.06 -20.00
CA PHE A 464 -0.17 -0.18 -18.94
C PHE A 464 -0.61 -1.35 -18.05
N LEU A 465 -1.85 -1.37 -17.58
CA LEU A 465 -2.37 -2.46 -16.75
C LEU A 465 -2.40 -3.80 -17.50
N ALA A 466 -2.74 -3.82 -18.80
CA ALA A 466 -2.71 -5.05 -19.60
C ALA A 466 -1.30 -5.64 -19.83
N GLN A 467 -0.25 -4.89 -19.54
CA GLN A 467 1.16 -5.34 -19.62
C GLN A 467 1.71 -5.82 -18.26
N LYS A 468 0.95 -5.65 -17.19
CA LYS A 468 1.28 -6.10 -15.84
C LYS A 468 0.47 -7.34 -15.52
#